data_AF-A0A931FMP0-F1
#
_entry.id   AF-A0A931FMP0-F1
#
_cell.length_a   1.000
_cell.length_b   1.000
_cell.length_c   1.000
_cell.angle_alpha   90.00
_cell.angle_beta   90.00
_cell.angle_gamma   90.00
#
_symmetry.space_group_name_H-M   'P 1'
#
loop_
_entity.id
_entity.type
_entity.pdbx_description
1 polymer ?
#
loop_
_entity_poly.entity_id
_entity_poly.type
_entity_poly.pdbx_seq_one_letter_code
_entity_poly.pdbx_strand_id
1 'polypeptide(L)'
;MTAFLHFARVTTAGLALVSLAACSSSKKEDPAPPAREIKWTVDGATQKTTTLQSQKLTGALTVSGTTPAGTTPTFLLLQFPDAVGTYTFGPSSTAGASYTSSTGGTVAAYYAGATGFGSVAGAGTIVVTALSATEVSGTFTFTGVNPVSGASKSVTNGTFNVGL
;
A
#
# COMPACT_ATOMS: atom_id res chain seq x y z
N MET A 1 50.52 8.94 44.36
CA MET A 1 51.57 8.27 45.16
C MET A 1 51.02 7.93 46.54
N THR A 2 50.48 6.73 46.75
CA THR A 2 50.65 5.99 48.01
C THR A 2 50.29 4.53 47.73
N ALA A 3 51.28 3.65 47.93
CA ALA A 3 51.19 2.21 47.78
C ALA A 3 50.92 1.59 49.16
N PHE A 4 50.21 0.45 49.21
CA PHE A 4 50.32 -0.47 50.34
C PHE A 4 50.17 -1.93 49.88
N LEU A 5 51.06 -2.75 50.45
CA LEU A 5 51.41 -4.12 50.08
C LEU A 5 50.47 -5.19 50.67
N HIS A 6 50.33 -6.28 49.90
CA HIS A 6 50.31 -7.71 50.25
C HIS A 6 49.53 -8.21 51.47
N PHE A 7 48.60 -9.13 51.21
CA PHE A 7 48.57 -10.43 51.90
C PHE A 7 48.05 -11.52 50.94
N ALA A 8 48.89 -12.52 50.71
CA ALA A 8 48.52 -13.76 50.04
C ALA A 8 47.87 -14.73 51.03
N ARG A 9 46.83 -15.48 50.60
CA ARG A 9 46.61 -16.86 51.04
C ARG A 9 45.67 -17.61 50.10
N VAL A 10 45.94 -18.90 50.04
CA VAL A 10 45.68 -19.90 49.01
C VAL A 10 44.36 -20.66 49.27
N THR A 11 43.96 -21.46 48.27
CA THR A 11 43.06 -22.65 48.30
C THR A 11 41.55 -22.40 48.28
N THR A 12 40.84 -22.87 47.24
CA THR A 12 40.32 -24.25 47.12
C THR A 12 39.65 -24.44 45.76
N ALA A 13 39.93 -25.58 45.11
CA ALA A 13 39.31 -25.99 43.86
C ALA A 13 37.81 -26.28 44.06
N GLY A 14 36.98 -25.72 43.18
CA GLY A 14 35.58 -26.06 43.02
C GLY A 14 35.22 -25.93 41.55
N LEU A 15 35.48 -26.98 40.78
CA LEU A 15 35.09 -27.07 39.36
C LEU A 15 33.57 -27.32 39.31
N ALA A 16 32.78 -26.27 39.47
CA ALA A 16 31.35 -26.32 39.21
C ALA A 16 31.12 -26.27 37.69
N LEU A 17 30.91 -27.46 37.10
CA LEU A 17 30.32 -27.62 35.77
C LEU A 17 28.87 -27.13 35.82
N VAL A 18 28.69 -25.81 35.71
CA VAL A 18 27.39 -25.22 35.39
C VAL A 18 27.16 -25.53 33.91
N SER A 19 26.38 -26.57 33.64
CA SER A 19 25.78 -26.81 32.34
C SER A 19 24.97 -25.57 31.97
N LEU A 20 25.53 -24.71 31.11
CA LEU A 20 24.72 -23.79 30.34
C LEU A 20 23.79 -24.66 29.50
N ALA A 21 22.58 -24.87 30.01
CA ALA A 21 21.46 -25.30 29.20
C ALA A 21 21.39 -24.28 28.06
N ALA A 22 21.85 -24.73 26.89
CA ALA A 22 21.76 -23.97 25.66
C ALA A 22 20.30 -23.59 25.51
N CYS A 23 19.99 -22.33 25.83
CA CYS A 23 18.81 -21.66 25.32
C CYS A 23 19.00 -21.68 23.80
N SER A 24 18.48 -22.73 23.18
CA SER A 24 18.10 -22.73 21.78
C SER A 24 16.96 -21.73 21.68
N SER A 25 17.31 -20.44 21.76
CA SER A 25 16.46 -19.35 21.35
C SER A 25 16.19 -19.61 19.88
N SER A 26 15.12 -20.35 19.63
CA SER A 26 14.51 -20.50 18.33
C SER A 26 14.24 -19.05 17.92
N LYS A 27 15.12 -18.50 17.08
CA LYS A 27 14.86 -17.24 16.43
C LYS A 27 13.59 -17.49 15.64
N LYS A 28 12.45 -17.15 16.22
CA LYS A 28 11.24 -16.96 15.45
C LYS A 28 11.62 -15.83 14.52
N GLU A 29 11.83 -16.17 13.25
CA GLU A 29 11.88 -15.16 12.21
C GLU A 29 10.57 -14.38 12.37
N ASP A 30 10.70 -13.10 12.73
CA ASP A 30 9.54 -12.23 12.72
C ASP A 30 8.95 -12.28 11.32
N PRO A 31 7.62 -12.42 11.19
CA PRO A 31 6.99 -12.46 9.88
C PRO A 31 7.39 -11.21 9.11
N ALA A 32 7.89 -11.41 7.89
CA ALA A 32 8.27 -10.31 7.02
C ALA A 32 7.08 -9.33 6.90
N PRO A 33 7.31 -8.01 7.00
CA PRO A 33 6.25 -7.03 6.83
C PRO A 33 5.48 -7.28 5.53
N PRO A 34 4.14 -7.09 5.53
CA PRO A 34 3.36 -7.26 4.31
C PRO A 34 3.91 -6.39 3.19
N ALA A 35 3.98 -6.96 1.98
CA ALA A 35 4.49 -6.24 0.81
C ALA A 35 3.57 -5.06 0.48
N ARG A 36 4.16 -3.87 0.34
CA ARG A 36 3.46 -2.68 -0.14
C ARG A 36 3.30 -2.79 -1.66
N GLU A 37 2.07 -2.87 -2.13
CA GLU A 37 1.74 -3.00 -3.55
C GLU A 37 0.34 -2.46 -3.88
N ILE A 38 0.14 -2.07 -5.14
CA ILE A 38 -1.17 -1.94 -5.75
C ILE A 38 -1.20 -2.86 -6.98
N LYS A 39 -2.25 -3.65 -7.10
CA LYS A 39 -2.49 -4.53 -8.25
C LYS A 39 -3.93 -4.47 -8.67
N TRP A 40 -4.18 -4.65 -9.96
CA TRP A 40 -5.52 -4.67 -10.53
C TRP A 40 -5.52 -5.36 -11.89
N THR A 41 -6.69 -5.62 -12.44
CA THR A 41 -6.88 -6.12 -13.80
C THR A 41 -7.60 -5.05 -14.62
N VAL A 42 -7.10 -4.75 -15.83
CA VAL A 42 -7.80 -3.92 -16.82
C VAL A 42 -8.06 -4.74 -18.05
N ASP A 43 -9.33 -4.86 -18.47
CA ASP A 43 -9.74 -5.62 -19.65
C ASP A 43 -9.14 -7.04 -19.72
N GLY A 44 -9.05 -7.70 -18.55
CA GLY A 44 -8.49 -9.04 -18.42
C GLY A 44 -6.96 -9.11 -18.23
N ALA A 45 -6.22 -8.01 -18.38
CA ALA A 45 -4.78 -7.96 -18.18
C ALA A 45 -4.38 -7.45 -16.79
N THR A 46 -3.65 -8.27 -16.03
CA THR A 46 -3.14 -7.89 -14.70
C THR A 46 -2.05 -6.83 -14.80
N GLN A 47 -2.19 -5.79 -13.99
CA GLN A 47 -1.26 -4.70 -13.81
C GLN A 47 -0.61 -4.81 -12.43
N LYS A 48 0.70 -4.57 -12.38
CA LYS A 48 1.48 -4.51 -11.14
C LYS A 48 2.30 -3.23 -11.11
N THR A 49 2.20 -2.48 -10.02
CA THR A 49 2.91 -1.20 -9.87
C THR A 49 4.39 -1.38 -9.63
N THR A 50 5.19 -0.44 -10.15
CA THR A 50 6.60 -0.25 -9.79
C THR A 50 6.80 0.91 -8.83
N THR A 51 5.97 1.95 -8.92
CA THR A 51 5.98 3.08 -7.99
C THR A 51 4.67 3.15 -7.24
N LEU A 52 4.75 3.54 -5.98
CA LEU A 52 3.62 3.69 -5.08
C LEU A 52 3.74 5.05 -4.43
N GLN A 53 2.63 5.76 -4.37
CA GLN A 53 2.54 7.01 -3.65
C GLN A 53 1.20 7.07 -2.93
N SER A 54 1.24 7.50 -1.69
CA SER A 54 0.09 7.86 -0.90
C SER A 54 0.22 9.32 -0.46
N GLN A 55 -0.92 9.95 -0.20
CA GLN A 55 -0.96 11.27 0.41
C GLN A 55 -2.18 11.34 1.32
N LYS A 56 -1.97 11.87 2.52
CA LYS A 56 -3.01 12.15 3.50
C LYS A 56 -3.32 13.63 3.53
N LEU A 57 -4.56 13.96 3.22
CA LEU A 57 -5.12 15.30 3.31
C LEU A 57 -6.17 15.32 4.44
N THR A 58 -6.57 16.50 4.89
CA THR A 58 -7.60 16.61 5.93
C THR A 58 -8.91 15.96 5.45
N GLY A 59 -9.28 14.82 6.04
CA GLY A 59 -10.51 14.08 5.74
C GLY A 59 -10.46 13.17 4.50
N ALA A 60 -9.34 13.09 3.79
CA ALA A 60 -9.21 12.27 2.58
C ALA A 60 -7.81 11.64 2.44
N LEU A 61 -7.78 10.46 1.84
CA LEU A 61 -6.57 9.76 1.42
C LEU A 61 -6.56 9.61 -0.10
N THR A 62 -5.39 9.79 -0.69
CA THR A 62 -5.14 9.40 -2.08
C THR A 62 -4.08 8.32 -2.12
N VAL A 63 -4.32 7.29 -2.93
CA VAL A 63 -3.39 6.19 -3.17
C VAL A 63 -3.21 6.06 -4.67
N SER A 64 -1.96 5.98 -5.13
CA SER A 64 -1.64 5.92 -6.55
C SER A 64 -0.46 5.02 -6.83
N GLY A 65 -0.39 4.56 -8.07
CA GLY A 65 0.78 3.84 -8.55
C GLY A 65 0.88 3.81 -10.06
N THR A 66 2.10 3.61 -10.54
CA THR A 66 2.41 3.47 -11.98
C THR A 66 2.90 2.07 -12.28
N THR A 67 2.59 1.57 -13.47
CA THR A 67 3.28 0.39 -14.03
C THR A 67 4.61 0.83 -14.69
N PRO A 68 5.57 -0.08 -14.92
CA PRO A 68 6.84 0.28 -15.53
C PRO A 68 6.68 0.95 -16.90
N ALA A 69 7.68 1.74 -17.28
CA ALA A 69 7.81 2.22 -18.65
C ALA A 69 7.94 1.01 -19.59
N GLY A 70 7.06 0.94 -20.58
CA GLY A 70 6.98 -0.11 -21.60
C GLY A 70 6.12 0.38 -22.76
N THR A 71 5.56 -0.51 -23.56
CA THR A 71 4.71 -0.12 -24.69
C THR A 71 3.40 0.56 -24.25
N THR A 72 2.96 0.30 -23.01
CA THR A 72 1.75 0.93 -22.44
C THR A 72 1.91 1.20 -20.94
N PRO A 73 2.63 2.26 -20.54
CA PRO A 73 2.66 2.65 -19.13
C PRO A 73 1.25 3.07 -18.70
N THR A 74 0.93 2.75 -17.45
CA THR A 74 -0.38 3.05 -16.86
C THR A 74 -0.19 3.71 -15.51
N PHE A 75 -1.18 4.52 -15.13
CA PHE A 75 -1.26 5.16 -13.82
C PHE A 75 -2.67 4.98 -13.27
N LEU A 76 -2.73 4.66 -11.99
CA LEU A 76 -3.96 4.53 -11.23
C LEU A 76 -3.91 5.52 -10.06
N LEU A 77 -5.02 6.21 -9.83
CA LEU A 77 -5.27 7.03 -8.65
C LEU A 77 -6.60 6.62 -8.03
N LEU A 78 -6.59 6.45 -6.71
CA LEU A 78 -7.75 6.23 -5.86
C LEU A 78 -7.84 7.38 -4.86
N GLN A 79 -9.04 7.90 -4.64
CA GLN A 79 -9.33 8.88 -3.60
C GLN A 79 -10.50 8.38 -2.77
N PHE A 80 -10.41 8.49 -1.44
CA PHE A 80 -11.45 8.05 -0.51
C PHE A 80 -11.32 8.76 0.85
N PRO A 81 -12.37 8.77 1.70
CA PRO A 81 -12.28 9.28 3.06
C PRO A 81 -11.20 8.59 3.90
N ASP A 82 -10.58 9.34 4.81
CA ASP A 82 -9.56 8.85 5.76
C ASP A 82 -10.19 8.02 6.90
N ALA A 83 -10.90 6.94 6.54
CA ALA A 83 -11.52 6.01 7.47
C ALA A 83 -11.65 4.60 6.85
N VAL A 84 -11.80 3.58 7.71
CA VAL A 84 -12.22 2.23 7.29
C VAL A 84 -13.67 2.27 6.83
N GLY A 85 -13.99 1.61 5.72
CA GLY A 85 -15.35 1.59 5.19
C GLY A 85 -15.46 1.21 3.72
N THR A 86 -16.68 1.15 3.24
CA THR A 86 -17.01 0.94 1.82
C THR A 86 -17.50 2.25 1.22
N TYR A 87 -16.84 2.68 0.14
CA TYR A 87 -17.09 3.95 -0.52
C TYR A 87 -17.54 3.72 -1.94
N THR A 88 -18.83 3.92 -2.19
CA THR A 88 -19.41 3.88 -3.53
C THR A 88 -19.22 5.22 -4.23
N PHE A 89 -18.93 5.17 -5.52
CA PHE A 89 -18.80 6.34 -6.36
C PHE A 89 -20.17 6.93 -6.67
N GLY A 90 -20.26 8.25 -6.65
CA GLY A 90 -21.53 8.94 -6.88
C GLY A 90 -21.35 10.47 -6.93
N PRO A 91 -22.42 11.20 -7.26
CA PRO A 91 -22.35 12.64 -7.53
C PRO A 91 -21.96 13.48 -6.31
N SER A 92 -22.32 13.00 -5.11
CA SER A 92 -21.98 13.62 -3.83
C SER A 92 -20.89 12.86 -3.07
N SER A 93 -20.30 11.83 -3.67
CA SER A 93 -19.25 11.04 -3.04
C SER A 93 -17.90 11.76 -3.18
N THR A 94 -17.12 11.79 -2.10
CA THR A 94 -15.72 12.24 -2.15
C THR A 94 -14.79 11.14 -2.66
N ALA A 95 -15.29 9.91 -2.78
CA ALA A 95 -14.54 8.79 -3.31
C ALA A 95 -14.62 8.74 -4.84
N GLY A 96 -13.49 8.39 -5.45
CA GLY A 96 -13.37 8.26 -6.90
C GLY A 96 -12.07 7.59 -7.30
N ALA A 97 -11.95 7.32 -8.59
CA ALA A 97 -10.75 6.74 -9.17
C ALA A 97 -10.50 7.30 -10.57
N SER A 98 -9.24 7.28 -10.98
CA SER A 98 -8.86 7.50 -12.37
C SER A 98 -7.83 6.46 -12.80
N TYR A 99 -8.00 5.96 -14.02
CA TYR A 99 -7.03 5.12 -14.69
C TYR A 99 -6.56 5.84 -15.96
N THR A 100 -5.26 5.88 -16.19
CA THR A 100 -4.70 6.39 -17.45
C THR A 100 -3.79 5.35 -18.08
N SER A 101 -3.80 5.32 -19.40
CA SER A 101 -2.91 4.48 -20.22
C SER A 101 -2.30 5.35 -21.31
N SER A 102 -1.02 5.18 -21.59
CA SER A 102 -0.36 5.83 -22.73
C SER A 102 0.06 4.78 -23.75
N THR A 103 -0.41 4.88 -25.00
CA THR A 103 0.00 3.97 -26.08
C THR A 103 0.46 4.79 -27.27
N GLY A 104 1.70 4.56 -27.72
CA GLY A 104 2.28 5.32 -28.84
C GLY A 104 2.31 6.83 -28.62
N GLY A 105 2.48 7.28 -27.37
CA GLY A 105 2.47 8.70 -26.99
C GLY A 105 1.07 9.32 -26.83
N THR A 106 0.01 8.59 -27.14
CA THR A 106 -1.38 9.04 -26.90
C THR A 106 -1.82 8.63 -25.50
N VAL A 107 -2.18 9.61 -24.67
CA VAL A 107 -2.69 9.38 -23.32
C VAL A 107 -4.22 9.33 -23.34
N ALA A 108 -4.78 8.25 -22.81
CA ALA A 108 -6.21 8.12 -22.54
C ALA A 108 -6.44 8.08 -21.03
N ALA A 109 -7.37 8.91 -20.55
CA ALA A 109 -7.80 8.95 -19.16
C ALA A 109 -9.25 8.48 -19.01
N TYR A 110 -9.51 7.70 -17.97
CA TYR A 110 -10.80 7.11 -17.66
C TYR A 110 -11.11 7.40 -16.19
N TYR A 111 -12.27 7.99 -15.93
CA TYR A 111 -12.64 8.46 -14.60
C TYR A 111 -13.85 7.70 -14.07
N ALA A 112 -13.84 7.46 -12.76
CA ALA A 112 -14.93 6.84 -12.01
C ALA A 112 -15.23 7.68 -10.76
N GLY A 113 -16.49 8.08 -10.56
CA GLY A 113 -16.89 9.03 -9.51
C GLY A 113 -17.01 10.46 -10.00
N ALA A 114 -17.08 11.41 -9.06
CA ALA A 114 -17.29 12.81 -9.37
C ALA A 114 -16.04 13.40 -10.07
N THR A 115 -16.19 13.92 -11.28
CA THR A 115 -15.10 14.52 -12.07
C THR A 115 -15.00 16.04 -11.92
N GLY A 116 -15.64 16.60 -10.89
CA GLY A 116 -15.92 18.03 -10.79
C GLY A 116 -17.13 18.43 -11.65
N PHE A 117 -17.67 19.64 -11.41
CA PHE A 117 -18.88 20.17 -12.06
C PHE A 117 -20.16 19.35 -11.86
N GLY A 118 -20.24 18.54 -10.80
CA GLY A 118 -21.42 17.72 -10.48
C GLY A 118 -21.68 16.55 -11.43
N SER A 119 -20.76 16.28 -12.36
CA SER A 119 -20.85 15.14 -13.27
C SER A 119 -20.14 13.92 -12.69
N VAL A 120 -20.75 12.75 -12.86
CA VAL A 120 -20.15 11.46 -12.52
C VAL A 120 -19.71 10.80 -13.80
N ALA A 121 -18.43 10.50 -13.93
CA ALA A 121 -17.96 9.56 -14.93
C ALA A 121 -17.95 8.17 -14.28
N GLY A 122 -18.44 7.15 -14.98
CA GLY A 122 -18.33 5.76 -14.53
C GLY A 122 -19.01 5.43 -13.19
N ALA A 123 -18.67 4.27 -12.63
CA ALA A 123 -19.19 3.79 -11.36
C ALA A 123 -18.22 2.79 -10.73
N GLY A 124 -18.31 2.59 -9.41
CA GLY A 124 -17.41 1.67 -8.71
C GLY A 124 -17.43 1.83 -7.21
N THR A 125 -16.50 1.13 -6.58
CA THR A 125 -16.37 1.05 -5.13
C THR A 125 -14.91 0.90 -4.72
N ILE A 126 -14.56 1.53 -3.59
CA ILE A 126 -13.34 1.31 -2.84
C ILE A 126 -13.74 0.75 -1.46
N VAL A 127 -13.11 -0.32 -1.03
CA VAL A 127 -13.30 -0.90 0.30
C VAL A 127 -11.99 -0.77 1.07
N VAL A 128 -11.96 0.07 2.08
CA VAL A 128 -10.82 0.19 3.00
C VAL A 128 -11.06 -0.78 4.15
N THR A 129 -10.19 -1.78 4.28
CA THR A 129 -10.30 -2.83 5.31
C THR A 129 -9.42 -2.56 6.52
N ALA A 130 -8.32 -1.82 6.35
CA ALA A 130 -7.47 -1.40 7.45
C ALA A 130 -6.89 0.00 7.18
N LEU A 131 -6.84 0.80 8.26
CA LEU A 131 -6.21 2.12 8.28
C LEU A 131 -5.51 2.29 9.62
N SER A 132 -4.23 2.64 9.60
CA SER A 132 -3.41 2.94 10.76
C SER A 132 -2.65 4.24 10.56
N ALA A 133 -1.77 4.60 11.50
CA ALA A 133 -0.91 5.76 11.34
C ALA A 133 0.12 5.62 10.20
N THR A 134 0.47 4.38 9.81
CA THR A 134 1.59 4.10 8.89
C THR A 134 1.19 3.32 7.64
N GLU A 135 -0.05 2.85 7.55
CA GLU A 135 -0.49 1.95 6.50
C GLU A 135 -1.99 2.07 6.24
N VAL A 136 -2.38 1.89 4.98
CA VAL A 136 -3.77 1.72 4.55
C VAL A 136 -3.87 0.57 3.54
N SER A 137 -4.89 -0.28 3.70
CA SER A 137 -5.11 -1.41 2.81
C SER A 137 -6.59 -1.67 2.53
N GLY A 138 -6.83 -2.31 1.38
CA GLY A 138 -8.19 -2.54 0.90
C GLY A 138 -8.27 -3.05 -0.52
N THR A 139 -9.47 -3.00 -1.07
CA THR A 139 -9.81 -3.45 -2.42
C THR A 139 -10.56 -2.38 -3.20
N PHE A 140 -10.60 -2.52 -4.52
CA PHE A 140 -11.39 -1.64 -5.39
C PHE A 140 -11.84 -2.34 -6.66
N THR A 141 -12.94 -1.85 -7.22
CA THR A 141 -13.38 -2.16 -8.57
C THR A 141 -14.16 -0.99 -9.14
N PHE A 142 -13.96 -0.69 -10.42
CA PHE A 142 -14.69 0.37 -11.07
C PHE A 142 -14.73 0.21 -12.59
N THR A 143 -15.73 0.84 -13.21
CA THR A 143 -15.74 1.11 -14.64
C THR A 143 -15.45 2.59 -14.84
N GLY A 144 -14.32 2.92 -15.45
CA GLY A 144 -13.94 4.29 -15.76
C GLY A 144 -14.43 4.70 -17.14
N VAL A 145 -14.84 5.94 -17.32
CA VAL A 145 -15.31 6.49 -18.61
C VAL A 145 -14.39 7.63 -19.04
N ASN A 146 -14.00 7.62 -20.31
CA ASN A 146 -13.31 8.74 -20.95
C ASN A 146 -14.34 9.81 -21.33
N PRO A 147 -14.27 11.03 -20.79
CA PRO A 147 -15.30 12.05 -21.00
C PRO A 147 -15.30 12.63 -22.43
N VAL A 148 -14.21 12.45 -23.18
CA VAL A 148 -14.07 12.95 -24.56
C VAL A 148 -14.61 11.95 -25.57
N SER A 149 -14.23 10.67 -25.46
CA SER A 149 -14.61 9.64 -26.42
C SER A 149 -15.83 8.80 -26.01
N GLY A 150 -16.25 8.87 -24.75
CA GLY A 150 -17.27 7.98 -24.17
C GLY A 150 -16.81 6.54 -23.96
N ALA A 151 -15.56 6.19 -24.32
CA ALA A 151 -15.03 4.84 -24.15
C ALA A 151 -14.89 4.48 -22.66
N SER A 152 -15.09 3.20 -22.34
CA SER A 152 -15.02 2.69 -20.97
C SER A 152 -13.88 1.68 -20.76
N LYS A 153 -13.36 1.59 -19.54
CA LYS A 153 -12.43 0.55 -19.08
C LYS A 153 -12.94 -0.09 -17.81
N SER A 154 -12.93 -1.42 -17.76
CA SER A 154 -13.29 -2.17 -16.55
C SER A 154 -12.04 -2.49 -15.75
N VAL A 155 -11.99 -2.00 -14.51
CA VAL A 155 -10.93 -2.22 -13.54
C VAL A 155 -11.44 -3.12 -12.42
N THR A 156 -10.89 -4.32 -12.33
CA THR A 156 -11.36 -5.39 -11.43
C THR A 156 -10.20 -5.97 -10.62
N ASN A 157 -10.53 -6.79 -9.62
CA ASN A 157 -9.56 -7.48 -8.75
C ASN A 157 -8.52 -6.52 -8.15
N GLY A 158 -8.94 -5.27 -7.89
CA GLY A 158 -8.07 -4.23 -7.37
C GLY A 158 -7.78 -4.46 -5.90
N THR A 159 -6.51 -4.43 -5.51
CA THR A 159 -6.08 -4.40 -4.11
C THR A 159 -5.00 -3.36 -3.91
N PHE A 160 -4.97 -2.73 -2.75
CA PHE A 160 -3.87 -1.85 -2.33
C PHE A 160 -3.44 -2.19 -0.91
N ASN A 161 -2.14 -2.11 -0.68
CA ASN A 161 -1.50 -2.01 0.62
C ASN A 161 -0.37 -1.01 0.46
N VAL A 162 -0.48 0.17 1.09
CA VAL A 162 0.52 1.23 0.96
C VAL A 162 0.84 1.84 2.31
N GLY A 163 2.08 2.32 2.45
CA GLY A 163 2.45 3.15 3.60
C GLY A 163 1.79 4.53 3.52
N LEU A 164 1.66 5.21 4.66
CA LEU A 164 1.19 6.60 4.76
C LEU A 164 2.32 7.56 5.16
#